data_AF-A0A821IU26-F1
#
_entry.id   AF-A0A821IU26-F1
#
_cell.length_a   1.000
_cell.length_b   1.000
_cell.length_c   1.000
_cell.angle_alpha   90.00
_cell.angle_beta   90.00
_cell.angle_gamma   90.00
#
_symmetry.space_group_name_H-M   'P 1'
#
loop_
_entity.id
_entity.type
_entity.pdbx_description
1 polymer ?
#
loop_
_entity_poly.entity_id
_entity_poly.type
_entity_poly.pdbx_seq_one_letter_code
_entity_poly.pdbx_strand_id
1 'polypeptide(L)'
;SSSMLLSSEARPFKFTASTDSSTANTNSEPNINEHWTPSKIKLGVSIYPKVAAIQPFHAEKITGMLLEGLPTPQLQRIINIDEDLRVKVEEAMNILTSHSSRDAQQTESLATTTTTTTANERLLTNKNSLFDKQPNEYAPLFWQPDKKGVYAPRPGKHTSERLTAYRNVGRLIGLCLLQNELFPLPLCRHVIKYILNRSVRWHDLAFFDSTMYENLRRTAYDAEKNGPQYINDLHLTFSLAVTEKE
;
A
#
# COMPACT_ATOMS: atom_id res chain seq x y z
N SER A 1 8.35 -12.48 3.09
CA SER A 1 8.48 -12.69 1.64
C SER A 1 7.87 -11.50 0.94
N SER A 2 8.69 -10.63 0.38
CA SER A 2 8.25 -9.43 -0.32
C SER A 2 7.55 -9.83 -1.62
N SER A 3 6.22 -9.87 -1.64
CA SER A 3 5.44 -9.77 -2.86
C SER A 3 5.50 -8.30 -3.29
N MET A 4 6.54 -7.95 -4.03
CA MET A 4 6.58 -6.66 -4.71
C MET A 4 5.42 -6.64 -5.72
N LEU A 5 4.57 -5.62 -5.62
CA LEU A 5 3.42 -5.43 -6.50
C LEU A 5 3.92 -4.88 -7.83
N LEU A 6 3.44 -5.43 -8.93
CA LEU A 6 3.67 -4.89 -10.26
C LEU A 6 3.05 -3.47 -10.32
N SER A 7 3.80 -2.46 -10.76
CA SER A 7 3.30 -1.07 -10.88
C SER A 7 3.11 -0.70 -12.35
N SER A 8 2.00 -0.01 -12.67
CA SER A 8 1.74 0.57 -13.99
C SER A 8 2.69 1.72 -14.34
N GLU A 9 3.37 2.33 -13.37
CA GLU A 9 4.37 3.38 -13.60
C GLU A 9 5.74 2.81 -14.04
N ALA A 10 5.93 1.49 -14.01
CA ALA A 10 7.21 0.87 -14.32
C ALA A 10 7.71 1.23 -15.72
N ARG A 11 9.01 1.52 -15.84
CA ARG A 11 9.58 1.95 -17.14
C ARG A 11 9.60 0.78 -18.13
N PRO A 12 9.20 0.98 -19.40
CA PRO A 12 9.26 -0.07 -20.40
C PRO A 12 10.71 -0.51 -20.63
N PHE A 13 10.90 -1.82 -20.77
CA PHE A 13 12.20 -2.38 -21.11
C PHE A 13 12.36 -2.42 -22.63
N LYS A 14 13.28 -1.62 -23.18
CA LYS A 14 13.64 -1.68 -24.60
C LYS A 14 14.63 -2.82 -24.81
N PHE A 15 14.24 -3.80 -25.62
CA PHE A 15 15.08 -4.94 -25.99
C PHE A 15 16.18 -4.50 -26.97
N THR A 16 17.45 -4.58 -26.56
CA THR A 16 18.61 -4.33 -27.44
C THR A 16 19.25 -5.67 -27.79
N ALA A 17 19.03 -6.15 -29.01
CA ALA A 17 19.47 -7.47 -29.45
C ALA A 17 20.99 -7.60 -29.71
N SER A 18 21.77 -6.51 -29.63
CA SER A 18 23.17 -6.49 -30.04
C SER A 18 24.14 -6.43 -28.85
N THR A 19 24.84 -7.53 -28.60
CA THR A 19 26.05 -7.59 -27.75
C THR A 19 27.33 -7.27 -28.55
N ASP A 20 27.23 -6.71 -29.76
CA ASP A 20 28.42 -6.29 -30.51
C ASP A 20 28.78 -4.84 -30.20
N SER A 21 29.89 -4.70 -29.46
CA SER A 21 30.70 -3.50 -29.42
C SER A 21 31.30 -3.24 -30.80
N SER A 22 30.59 -2.53 -31.67
CA SER A 22 31.14 -1.64 -32.72
C SER A 22 30.07 -1.25 -33.74
N THR A 23 29.58 -0.02 -33.65
CA THR A 23 29.44 0.90 -34.80
C THR A 23 28.91 2.23 -34.29
N ALA A 24 29.73 3.26 -34.42
CA ALA A 24 29.33 4.65 -34.22
C ALA A 24 28.41 5.07 -35.37
N ASN A 25 27.20 5.55 -35.06
CA ASN A 25 26.68 6.76 -35.71
C ASN A 25 25.44 7.34 -35.01
N THR A 26 25.60 8.62 -34.64
CA THR A 26 24.64 9.74 -34.63
C THR A 26 23.21 9.54 -34.09
N ASN A 27 22.93 10.30 -33.01
CA ASN A 27 21.68 10.53 -32.27
C ASN A 27 21.50 9.65 -31.03
N SER A 28 22.26 9.98 -30.00
CA SER A 28 22.15 9.43 -28.64
C SER A 28 20.83 9.82 -27.99
N GLU A 29 19.79 9.00 -28.20
CA GLU A 29 18.76 8.81 -27.17
C GLU A 29 19.47 8.46 -25.84
N PRO A 30 19.08 9.03 -24.70
CA PRO A 30 19.67 8.66 -23.42
C PRO A 30 19.51 7.15 -23.23
N ASN A 31 20.56 6.47 -22.78
CA ASN A 31 20.55 5.02 -22.59
C ASN A 31 19.48 4.64 -21.54
N ILE A 32 18.26 4.35 -22.00
CA ILE A 32 17.05 4.19 -21.18
C ILE A 32 17.18 3.01 -20.19
N ASN A 33 18.12 2.10 -20.46
CA ASN A 33 18.40 0.93 -19.63
C ASN A 33 19.44 1.17 -18.52
N GLU A 34 20.04 2.37 -18.39
CA GLU A 34 21.05 2.68 -17.37
C GLU A 34 20.58 2.48 -15.92
N HIS A 35 19.28 2.61 -15.68
CA HIS A 35 18.70 2.44 -14.35
C HIS A 35 18.70 0.98 -13.88
N TRP A 36 18.89 0.01 -14.80
CA TRP A 36 18.87 -1.41 -14.48
C TRP A 36 20.27 -1.91 -14.14
N THR A 37 20.37 -2.72 -13.08
CA THR A 37 21.63 -3.42 -12.80
C THR A 37 21.96 -4.40 -13.95
N PRO A 38 23.25 -4.68 -14.22
CA PRO A 38 23.65 -5.60 -15.29
C PRO A 38 22.98 -6.97 -15.20
N SER A 39 22.70 -7.44 -13.98
CA SER A 39 21.98 -8.70 -13.73
C SER A 39 20.51 -8.64 -14.16
N LYS A 40 19.82 -7.51 -13.93
CA LYS A 40 18.43 -7.32 -14.40
C LYS A 40 18.36 -7.14 -15.91
N ILE A 41 19.35 -6.51 -16.53
CA ILE A 41 19.43 -6.39 -18.00
C ILE A 41 19.54 -7.79 -18.64
N LYS A 42 20.43 -8.65 -18.13
CA LYS A 42 20.55 -10.05 -18.61
C LYS A 42 19.24 -10.83 -18.48
N LEU A 43 18.51 -10.64 -17.39
CA LEU A 43 17.20 -11.25 -17.19
C LEU A 43 16.15 -10.68 -18.16
N GLY A 44 16.16 -9.37 -18.38
CA GLY A 44 15.31 -8.68 -19.35
C GLY A 44 15.45 -9.22 -20.76
N VAL A 45 16.68 -9.43 -21.22
CA VAL A 45 16.99 -10.04 -22.52
C VAL A 45 16.43 -11.47 -22.63
N SER A 46 16.44 -12.24 -21.54
CA SER A 46 15.94 -13.62 -21.51
C SER A 46 14.40 -13.71 -21.42
N ILE A 47 13.78 -12.82 -20.64
CA ILE A 47 12.34 -12.85 -20.38
C ILE A 47 11.53 -12.19 -21.50
N TYR A 48 12.07 -11.14 -22.14
CA TYR A 48 11.40 -10.40 -23.21
C TYR A 48 10.85 -11.28 -24.34
N PRO A 49 11.63 -12.20 -24.96
CA PRO A 49 11.09 -13.05 -26.04
C PRO A 49 9.97 -13.98 -25.55
N LYS A 50 10.02 -14.42 -24.28
CA LYS A 50 8.96 -15.24 -23.69
C LYS A 50 7.67 -14.45 -23.46
N VAL A 51 7.79 -13.20 -23.00
CA VAL A 51 6.63 -12.30 -22.84
C VAL A 51 6.06 -11.91 -24.21
N ALA A 52 6.92 -11.60 -25.19
CA ALA A 52 6.50 -11.26 -26.55
C ALA A 52 5.75 -12.40 -27.26
N ALA A 53 6.06 -13.67 -26.92
CA ALA A 53 5.32 -14.82 -27.41
C ALA A 53 3.88 -14.91 -26.87
N ILE A 54 3.63 -14.35 -25.67
CA ILE A 54 2.30 -14.33 -25.04
C ILE A 54 1.53 -13.05 -25.41
N GLN A 55 2.18 -11.90 -25.33
CA GLN A 55 1.58 -10.60 -25.61
C GLN A 55 2.57 -9.69 -26.37
N PRO A 56 2.54 -9.68 -27.71
CA PRO A 56 3.48 -8.93 -28.53
C PRO A 56 3.36 -7.42 -28.35
N PHE A 57 2.13 -6.91 -28.19
CA PHE A 57 1.84 -5.47 -28.21
C PHE A 57 2.28 -4.75 -26.92
N HIS A 58 2.27 -5.42 -25.77
CA HIS A 58 2.64 -4.83 -24.48
C HIS A 58 3.95 -5.40 -23.91
N ALA A 59 4.73 -6.12 -24.72
CA ALA A 59 5.90 -6.88 -24.28
C ALA A 59 6.93 -6.03 -23.53
N GLU A 60 7.23 -4.82 -24.03
CA GLU A 60 8.21 -3.90 -23.43
C GLU A 60 7.76 -3.42 -22.05
N LYS A 61 6.48 -3.03 -21.93
CA LYS A 61 5.90 -2.51 -20.68
C LYS A 61 5.75 -3.61 -19.64
N ILE A 62 5.24 -4.77 -20.03
CA ILE A 62 5.10 -5.93 -19.15
C ILE A 62 6.48 -6.41 -18.68
N THR A 63 7.46 -6.50 -19.57
CA THR A 63 8.83 -6.87 -19.21
C THR A 63 9.43 -5.87 -18.21
N GLY A 64 9.22 -4.56 -18.42
CA GLY A 64 9.60 -3.53 -17.48
C GLY A 64 8.95 -3.70 -16.09
N MET A 65 7.64 -3.95 -16.07
CA MET A 65 6.87 -4.20 -14.84
C MET A 65 7.41 -5.41 -14.07
N LEU A 66 7.75 -6.50 -14.77
CA LEU A 66 8.33 -7.70 -14.16
C LEU A 66 9.73 -7.41 -13.59
N LEU A 67 10.58 -6.69 -14.33
CA LEU A 67 11.94 -6.35 -13.89
C LEU A 67 11.93 -5.39 -12.69
N GLU A 68 10.97 -4.47 -12.60
CA GLU A 68 10.85 -3.50 -11.51
C GLU A 68 10.22 -4.12 -10.27
N GLY A 69 9.10 -4.81 -10.49
CA GLY A 69 8.24 -5.34 -9.46
C GLY A 69 8.62 -6.71 -8.93
N LEU A 70 9.72 -7.34 -9.38
CA LEU A 70 10.16 -8.62 -8.84
C LEU A 70 11.66 -8.63 -8.50
N PRO A 71 12.07 -9.23 -7.37
CA PRO A 71 13.47 -9.42 -7.03
C PRO A 71 14.11 -10.47 -7.96
N THR A 72 15.38 -10.26 -8.32
CA THR A 72 16.22 -11.11 -9.19
C THR A 72 16.06 -12.63 -8.99
N PRO A 73 16.08 -13.19 -7.75
CA PRO A 73 15.92 -14.64 -7.56
C PRO A 73 14.51 -15.16 -7.87
N GLN A 74 13.47 -14.34 -7.71
CA GLN A 74 12.11 -14.72 -8.10
C GLN A 74 11.92 -14.67 -9.61
N LEU A 75 12.49 -13.65 -10.28
CA LEU A 75 12.52 -13.58 -11.74
C LEU A 75 13.19 -14.79 -12.36
N GLN A 76 14.34 -15.24 -11.82
CA GLN A 76 15.01 -16.45 -12.29
C GLN A 76 14.13 -17.71 -12.16
N ARG A 77 13.36 -17.83 -11.07
CA ARG A 77 12.42 -18.94 -10.90
C ARG A 77 11.31 -18.88 -11.94
N ILE A 78 10.69 -17.72 -12.11
CA ILE A 78 9.56 -17.51 -13.03
C ILE A 78 10.01 -17.68 -14.49
N ILE A 79 11.23 -17.28 -14.84
CA ILE A 79 11.81 -17.51 -16.19
C ILE A 79 11.97 -19.02 -16.47
N ASN A 80 12.21 -19.85 -15.45
CA ASN A 80 12.37 -21.29 -15.61
C ASN A 80 11.03 -22.06 -15.58
N ILE A 81 9.94 -21.43 -15.13
CA ILE A 81 8.61 -22.04 -15.03
C ILE A 81 7.64 -21.22 -15.89
N ASP A 82 7.40 -21.68 -17.13
CA ASP A 82 6.61 -20.91 -18.11
C ASP A 82 5.15 -20.63 -17.65
N GLU A 83 4.58 -21.48 -16.78
CA GLU A 83 3.24 -21.25 -16.20
C GLU A 83 3.22 -20.09 -15.18
N ASP A 84 4.25 -19.97 -14.33
CA ASP A 84 4.36 -18.84 -13.41
C ASP A 84 4.53 -17.51 -14.18
N LEU A 85 5.23 -17.57 -15.31
CA LEU A 85 5.41 -16.41 -16.19
C LEU A 85 4.08 -15.98 -16.81
N ARG A 86 3.25 -16.93 -17.26
CA ARG A 86 1.91 -16.65 -17.82
C ARG A 86 1.01 -15.94 -16.81
N VAL A 87 0.94 -16.45 -15.59
CA VAL A 87 0.14 -15.84 -14.50
C VAL A 87 0.58 -14.40 -14.23
N LYS A 88 1.89 -14.15 -14.22
CA LYS A 88 2.44 -12.81 -13.97
C LYS A 88 2.26 -11.85 -15.14
N VAL A 89 2.29 -12.35 -16.37
CA VAL A 89 1.98 -11.56 -17.59
C VAL A 89 0.50 -11.17 -17.61
N GLU A 90 -0.41 -12.06 -17.21
CA GLU A 90 -1.84 -11.77 -17.09
C GLU A 90 -2.14 -10.74 -15.99
N GLU A 91 -1.48 -10.86 -14.84
CA GLU A 91 -1.56 -9.88 -13.75
C GLU A 91 -1.10 -8.48 -14.22
N ALA A 92 0.02 -8.41 -14.94
CA ALA A 92 0.52 -7.16 -15.52
C ALA A 92 -0.46 -6.58 -16.57
N MET A 93 -1.08 -7.42 -17.39
CA MET A 93 -2.04 -6.99 -18.41
C MET A 93 -3.34 -6.44 -17.79
N ASN A 94 -3.81 -7.04 -16.70
CA ASN A 94 -4.98 -6.54 -15.97
C ASN A 94 -4.72 -5.16 -15.35
N ILE A 95 -3.50 -4.94 -14.84
CA ILE A 95 -3.05 -3.64 -14.34
C ILE A 95 -3.01 -2.60 -15.47
N LEU A 96 -2.49 -2.94 -16.65
CA LEU A 96 -2.47 -2.01 -17.79
C LEU A 96 -3.88 -1.67 -18.30
N THR A 97 -4.80 -2.64 -18.34
CA THR A 97 -6.18 -2.43 -18.80
C THR A 97 -6.99 -1.58 -17.82
N SER A 98 -6.83 -1.82 -16.51
CA SER A 98 -7.45 -0.99 -15.47
C SER A 98 -6.91 0.44 -15.43
N HIS A 99 -5.64 0.66 -15.80
CA HIS A 99 -5.07 2.01 -15.93
C HIS A 99 -5.55 2.73 -17.19
N SER A 100 -5.60 2.05 -18.34
CA SER A 100 -6.13 2.61 -19.59
C SER A 100 -7.58 3.09 -19.47
N SER A 101 -8.36 2.49 -18.56
CA SER A 101 -9.74 2.90 -18.26
C SER A 101 -9.83 4.15 -17.38
N ARG A 102 -8.78 4.46 -16.60
CA ARG A 102 -8.69 5.64 -15.73
C ARG A 102 -8.19 6.88 -16.48
N ASP A 103 -7.26 6.71 -17.43
CA ASP A 103 -6.76 7.82 -18.24
C ASP A 103 -7.82 8.36 -19.21
N ALA A 104 -8.76 7.50 -19.68
CA ALA A 104 -9.91 7.94 -20.47
C ALA A 104 -10.91 8.82 -19.70
N GLN A 105 -10.87 8.85 -18.37
CA GLN A 105 -11.74 9.71 -17.53
C GLN A 105 -11.08 11.03 -17.11
N GLN A 106 -9.82 11.29 -17.49
CA GLN A 106 -9.07 12.48 -17.06
C GLN A 106 -8.84 13.53 -18.17
N THR A 107 -9.42 13.35 -19.38
CA THR A 107 -9.23 14.28 -20.52
C THR A 107 -10.52 14.89 -21.09
N GLU A 108 -11.65 14.87 -20.40
CA GLU A 108 -12.85 15.62 -20.79
C GLU A 108 -13.37 16.48 -19.65
N SER A 109 -12.65 17.56 -19.37
CA SER A 109 -13.14 18.69 -18.57
C SER A 109 -13.12 19.97 -19.41
N LEU A 110 -13.73 19.95 -20.61
CA LEU A 110 -14.08 21.18 -21.34
C LEU A 110 -15.04 20.94 -22.53
N ALA A 111 -16.30 20.54 -22.29
CA ALA A 111 -17.38 20.83 -23.25
C ALA A 111 -18.78 20.67 -22.61
N THR A 112 -19.65 21.57 -23.03
CA THR A 112 -20.96 21.93 -22.49
C THR A 112 -22.08 20.96 -22.88
N THR A 113 -23.01 20.71 -21.94
CA THR A 113 -24.45 20.43 -22.11
C THR A 113 -24.92 19.59 -23.32
N THR A 114 -25.42 18.37 -23.11
CA THR A 114 -26.83 17.96 -23.40
C THR A 114 -27.15 16.51 -22.97
N THR A 115 -28.19 16.38 -22.14
CA THR A 115 -29.26 15.37 -22.12
C THR A 115 -29.03 13.86 -22.39
N THR A 116 -29.66 13.09 -21.48
CA THR A 116 -30.45 11.85 -21.66
C THR A 116 -29.77 10.46 -21.57
N THR A 117 -30.15 9.77 -20.48
CA THR A 117 -30.61 8.36 -20.41
C THR A 117 -29.52 7.30 -20.68
N THR A 118 -29.15 6.44 -19.72
CA THR A 118 -29.96 5.27 -19.35
C THR A 118 -29.55 4.74 -17.98
N ALA A 119 -30.48 4.80 -17.03
CA ALA A 119 -30.45 4.02 -15.80
C ALA A 119 -30.96 2.59 -16.08
N ASN A 120 -30.50 1.64 -15.26
CA ASN A 120 -31.10 0.33 -14.95
C ASN A 120 -30.25 -0.89 -15.33
N GLU A 121 -29.29 -1.22 -14.46
CA GLU A 121 -29.11 -2.59 -13.95
C GLU A 121 -28.44 -2.51 -12.57
N ARG A 122 -29.25 -2.33 -11.51
CA ARG A 122 -29.55 -3.38 -10.49
C ARG A 122 -28.30 -3.77 -9.70
N LEU A 123 -27.95 -3.07 -8.61
CA LEU A 123 -28.73 -2.89 -7.38
C LEU A 123 -29.27 -4.20 -6.77
N LEU A 124 -28.49 -5.28 -6.76
CA LEU A 124 -28.82 -6.53 -6.06
C LEU A 124 -27.58 -7.19 -5.40
N THR A 125 -26.80 -6.45 -4.62
CA THR A 125 -25.91 -7.03 -3.57
C THR A 125 -25.79 -6.16 -2.31
N ASN A 126 -26.52 -5.04 -2.25
CA ASN A 126 -26.35 -4.00 -1.22
C ASN A 126 -27.17 -4.24 0.06
N LYS A 127 -26.97 -5.39 0.72
CA LYS A 127 -27.39 -5.58 2.13
C LYS A 127 -26.36 -6.23 3.05
N ASN A 128 -25.21 -6.69 2.54
CA ASN A 128 -24.12 -7.25 3.36
C ASN A 128 -22.80 -6.44 3.33
N SER A 129 -22.75 -5.29 2.65
CA SER A 129 -21.53 -4.46 2.51
C SER A 129 -21.05 -3.76 3.80
N LEU A 130 -21.78 -3.90 4.91
CA LEU A 130 -21.38 -3.33 6.21
C LEU A 130 -20.37 -4.20 6.98
N PHE A 131 -20.17 -5.46 6.56
CA PHE A 131 -19.24 -6.39 7.22
C PHE A 131 -17.95 -6.68 6.42
N ASP A 132 -17.83 -6.18 5.18
CA ASP A 132 -16.73 -6.54 4.28
C ASP A 132 -15.67 -5.42 4.05
N LYS A 133 -15.71 -4.34 4.82
CA LYS A 133 -14.61 -3.37 4.88
C LYS A 133 -13.55 -3.78 5.91
N GLN A 134 -13.14 -5.04 5.84
CA GLN A 134 -12.07 -5.53 6.71
C GLN A 134 -10.72 -5.01 6.18
N PRO A 135 -9.83 -4.48 7.04
CA PRO A 135 -8.51 -4.03 6.61
C PRO A 135 -7.82 -5.17 5.86
N ASN A 136 -7.34 -4.85 4.65
CA ASN A 136 -6.65 -5.78 3.77
C ASN A 136 -5.58 -6.55 4.58
N GLU A 137 -5.42 -7.85 4.36
CA GLU A 137 -4.45 -8.67 5.11
C GLU A 137 -3.02 -8.12 4.99
N TYR A 138 -2.75 -7.45 3.88
CA TYR A 138 -1.50 -6.76 3.56
C TYR A 138 -1.41 -5.32 4.09
N ALA A 139 -2.38 -4.86 4.88
CA ALA A 139 -2.33 -3.54 5.50
C ALA A 139 -1.12 -3.44 6.43
N PRO A 140 -0.43 -2.29 6.47
CA PRO A 140 0.74 -2.10 7.32
C PRO A 140 0.43 -2.43 8.78
N LEU A 141 1.41 -3.01 9.47
CA LEU A 141 1.29 -3.35 10.90
C LEU A 141 1.18 -2.11 11.78
N PHE A 142 1.86 -1.04 11.38
CA PHE A 142 1.85 0.22 12.10
C PHE A 142 1.31 1.31 11.21
N TRP A 143 0.62 2.25 11.83
CA TRP A 143 0.13 3.45 11.17
C TRP A 143 0.57 4.66 11.98
N GLN A 144 0.60 5.81 11.35
CA GLN A 144 1.00 7.06 11.97
C GLN A 144 -0.26 7.83 12.38
N PRO A 145 -0.50 8.07 13.68
CA PRO A 145 -1.60 8.92 14.13
C PRO A 145 -1.39 10.40 13.79
N ASP A 146 -2.13 11.28 14.49
CA ASP A 146 -2.15 12.74 14.32
C ASP A 146 -0.76 13.40 14.32
N LYS A 147 0.23 12.81 15.02
CA LYS A 147 1.60 13.34 15.12
C LYS A 147 2.54 12.68 14.12
N LYS A 148 3.20 13.49 13.28
CA LYS A 148 4.19 13.02 12.30
C LYS A 148 5.37 12.33 12.99
N GLY A 149 5.75 11.15 12.50
CA GLY A 149 6.92 10.40 12.93
C GLY A 149 6.77 9.54 14.20
N VAL A 150 5.56 9.37 14.75
CA VAL A 150 5.28 8.38 15.81
C VAL A 150 4.23 7.37 15.36
N TYR A 151 4.42 6.11 15.71
CA TYR A 151 3.64 5.01 15.15
C TYR A 151 2.88 4.23 16.21
N ALA A 152 1.69 3.74 15.87
CA ALA A 152 0.87 2.89 16.71
C ALA A 152 0.51 1.58 15.99
N PRO A 153 0.34 0.45 16.70
CA PRO A 153 -0.17 -0.78 16.12
C PRO A 153 -1.51 -0.53 15.44
N ARG A 154 -1.65 -1.04 14.21
CA ARG A 154 -2.91 -0.96 13.45
C ARG A 154 -3.76 -2.19 13.78
N PRO A 155 -4.98 -1.99 14.32
CA PRO A 155 -5.96 -3.06 14.44
C PRO A 155 -6.19 -3.73 13.09
N GLY A 156 -6.36 -5.04 13.08
CA GLY A 156 -6.59 -5.78 11.84
C GLY A 156 -7.01 -7.21 12.12
N LYS A 157 -7.16 -7.99 11.05
CA LYS A 157 -7.54 -9.41 11.18
C LYS A 157 -6.53 -10.15 12.05
N HIS A 158 -7.02 -11.00 12.94
CA HIS A 158 -6.19 -11.83 13.83
C HIS A 158 -5.59 -13.05 13.10
N THR A 159 -5.08 -12.87 11.87
CA THR A 159 -4.47 -13.96 11.10
C THR A 159 -3.15 -14.37 11.74
N SER A 160 -2.81 -15.65 11.60
CA SER A 160 -1.56 -16.22 12.13
C SER A 160 -0.33 -15.51 11.56
N GLU A 161 -0.38 -15.10 10.29
CA GLU A 161 0.66 -14.35 9.61
C GLU A 161 0.86 -12.97 10.23
N ARG A 162 -0.22 -12.19 10.42
CA ARG A 162 -0.15 -10.86 11.04
C ARG A 162 0.37 -10.93 12.48
N LEU A 163 -0.11 -11.90 13.26
CA LEU A 163 0.35 -12.13 14.63
C LEU A 163 1.84 -12.52 14.65
N THR A 164 2.29 -13.36 13.71
CA THR A 164 3.70 -13.73 13.57
C THR A 164 4.57 -12.53 13.20
N ALA A 165 4.08 -11.65 12.34
CA ALA A 165 4.79 -10.43 11.97
C ALA A 165 4.95 -9.49 13.19
N TYR A 166 3.90 -9.31 14.01
CA TYR A 166 4.02 -8.58 15.29
C TYR A 166 5.01 -9.22 16.27
N ARG A 167 5.04 -10.56 16.36
CA ARG A 167 6.05 -11.27 17.17
C ARG A 167 7.47 -10.99 16.69
N ASN A 168 7.69 -10.98 15.37
CA ASN A 168 8.99 -10.66 14.79
C ASN A 168 9.41 -9.21 15.07
N VAL A 169 8.47 -8.26 15.05
CA VAL A 169 8.73 -6.87 15.45
C VAL A 169 9.15 -6.81 16.92
N GLY A 170 8.45 -7.52 17.81
CA GLY A 170 8.83 -7.60 19.23
C GLY A 170 10.23 -8.18 19.44
N ARG A 171 10.61 -9.22 18.68
CA ARG A 171 11.98 -9.76 18.68
C ARG A 171 13.01 -8.74 18.23
N LEU A 172 12.72 -7.97 17.18
CA LEU A 172 13.62 -6.93 16.69
C LEU A 172 13.81 -5.82 17.73
N ILE A 173 12.73 -5.40 18.40
CA ILE A 173 12.82 -4.47 19.54
C ILE A 173 13.74 -5.04 20.63
N GLY A 174 13.54 -6.31 21.00
CA GLY A 174 14.39 -6.98 21.99
C GLY A 174 15.87 -7.06 21.58
N LEU A 175 16.15 -7.32 20.29
CA LEU A 175 17.52 -7.34 19.75
C LEU A 175 18.17 -5.95 19.79
N CYS A 176 17.45 -4.89 19.38
CA CYS A 176 17.96 -3.52 19.47
C CYS A 176 18.31 -3.15 20.92
N LEU A 177 17.44 -3.49 21.87
CA LEU A 177 17.70 -3.25 23.29
C LEU A 177 18.92 -4.01 23.80
N LEU A 178 19.10 -5.27 23.39
CA LEU A 178 20.26 -6.09 23.78
C LEU A 178 21.57 -5.53 23.22
N GLN A 179 21.54 -5.01 21.99
CA GLN A 179 22.71 -4.45 21.31
C GLN A 179 22.98 -3.00 21.69
N ASN A 180 22.15 -2.39 22.54
CA ASN A 180 22.19 -0.95 22.86
C ASN A 180 22.06 -0.06 21.60
N GLU A 181 21.25 -0.52 20.65
CA GLU A 181 20.96 0.14 19.38
C GLU A 181 19.55 0.76 19.41
N LEU A 182 19.35 1.84 18.64
CA LEU A 182 18.04 2.47 18.54
C LEU A 182 17.13 1.67 17.61
N PHE A 183 15.94 1.33 18.10
CA PHE A 183 14.91 0.71 17.26
C PHE A 183 14.41 1.73 16.21
N PRO A 184 14.42 1.40 14.91
CA PRO A 184 14.21 2.37 13.82
C PRO A 184 12.78 2.89 13.67
N LEU A 185 11.83 2.42 14.48
CA LEU A 185 10.42 2.83 14.43
C LEU A 185 9.99 3.45 15.78
N PRO A 186 9.87 4.79 15.87
CA PRO A 186 9.43 5.46 17.08
C PRO A 186 7.98 5.10 17.43
N LEU A 187 7.77 4.45 18.57
CA LEU A 187 6.44 4.02 19.00
C LEU A 187 5.75 5.10 19.84
N CYS A 188 4.41 5.17 19.72
CA CYS A 188 3.60 6.04 20.56
C CYS A 188 3.76 5.71 22.05
N ARG A 189 3.66 6.74 22.90
CA ARG A 189 3.85 6.63 24.36
C ARG A 189 2.99 5.52 25.00
N HIS A 190 1.73 5.39 24.60
CA HIS A 190 0.83 4.36 25.15
C HIS A 190 1.29 2.94 24.78
N VAL A 191 1.91 2.74 23.62
CA VAL A 191 2.48 1.46 23.17
C VAL A 191 3.70 1.11 24.01
N ILE A 192 4.59 2.08 24.22
CA ILE A 192 5.77 1.90 25.08
C ILE A 192 5.33 1.58 26.51
N LYS A 193 4.33 2.29 27.04
CA LYS A 193 3.77 2.00 28.36
C LYS A 193 3.21 0.57 28.43
N TYR A 194 2.48 0.14 27.41
CA TYR A 194 1.96 -1.22 27.32
C TYR A 194 3.09 -2.27 27.35
N ILE A 195 4.15 -2.10 26.54
CA ILE A 195 5.31 -3.00 26.51
C ILE A 195 6.00 -3.06 27.88
N LEU A 196 6.12 -1.92 28.57
CA LEU A 196 6.70 -1.81 29.91
C LEU A 196 5.75 -2.24 31.04
N ASN A 197 4.57 -2.78 30.71
CA ASN A 197 3.52 -3.14 31.67
C ASN A 197 3.12 -1.99 32.62
N ARG A 198 3.08 -0.75 32.10
CA ARG A 198 2.63 0.45 32.80
C ARG A 198 1.22 0.81 32.37
N SER A 199 0.44 1.37 33.30
CA SER A 199 -0.92 1.83 33.01
C SER A 199 -0.94 2.98 31.99
N VAL A 200 -1.78 2.84 30.97
CA VAL A 200 -2.13 3.90 30.02
C VAL A 200 -3.14 4.82 30.70
N ARG A 201 -2.87 6.13 30.69
CA ARG A 201 -3.68 7.15 31.34
C ARG A 201 -4.40 8.01 30.31
N TRP A 202 -5.47 8.68 30.74
CA TRP A 202 -6.21 9.69 29.97
C TRP A 202 -5.31 10.68 29.21
N HIS A 203 -4.26 11.18 29.86
CA HIS A 203 -3.31 12.12 29.26
C HIS A 203 -2.51 11.54 28.08
N ASP A 204 -2.39 10.21 27.96
CA ASP A 204 -1.73 9.60 26.80
C ASP A 204 -2.58 9.78 25.52
N LEU A 205 -3.90 9.97 25.66
CA LEU A 205 -4.80 10.24 24.53
C LEU A 205 -4.41 11.56 23.83
N ALA A 206 -4.00 12.59 24.57
CA ALA A 206 -3.57 13.87 23.98
C ALA A 206 -2.37 13.73 23.01
N PHE A 207 -1.56 12.68 23.16
CA PHE A 207 -0.44 12.40 22.27
C PHE A 207 -0.82 11.49 21.10
N PHE A 208 -1.91 10.74 21.22
CA PHE A 208 -2.40 9.81 20.20
C PHE A 208 -3.43 10.47 19.28
N ASP A 209 -4.44 11.10 19.87
CA ASP A 209 -5.47 11.90 19.21
C ASP A 209 -5.73 13.17 20.03
N SER A 210 -5.11 14.28 19.62
CA SER A 210 -5.23 15.56 20.33
C SER A 210 -6.64 16.13 20.21
N THR A 211 -7.33 15.84 19.10
CA THR A 211 -8.66 16.37 18.81
C THR A 211 -9.69 15.69 19.71
N MET A 212 -9.68 14.37 19.77
CA MET A 212 -10.56 13.60 20.64
C MET A 212 -10.34 13.94 22.12
N TYR A 213 -9.09 14.07 22.54
CA TYR A 213 -8.74 14.48 23.90
C TYR A 213 -9.37 15.83 24.27
N GLU A 214 -9.21 16.85 23.42
CA GLU A 214 -9.70 18.20 23.73
C GLU A 214 -11.23 18.28 23.66
N ASN A 215 -11.86 17.57 22.71
CA ASN A 215 -13.33 17.51 22.61
C ASN A 215 -13.96 16.91 23.87
N LEU A 216 -13.45 15.76 24.32
CA LEU A 216 -13.98 15.10 25.52
C LEU A 216 -13.61 15.86 26.80
N ARG A 217 -12.44 16.52 26.84
CA ARG A 217 -12.07 17.43 27.95
C ARG A 217 -13.05 18.61 28.06
N ARG A 218 -13.39 19.27 26.95
CA ARG A 218 -14.37 20.36 26.92
C ARG A 218 -15.75 19.87 27.34
N THR A 219 -16.16 18.72 26.80
CA THR A 219 -17.44 18.09 27.17
C THR A 219 -17.53 17.86 28.68
N ALA A 220 -16.46 17.35 29.30
CA ALA A 220 -16.41 17.15 30.75
C ALA A 220 -16.47 18.48 31.54
N TYR A 221 -15.76 19.51 31.07
CA TYR A 221 -15.77 20.84 31.69
C TYR A 221 -17.15 21.52 31.59
N ASP A 222 -17.81 21.44 30.44
CA ASP A 222 -19.13 22.02 30.22
C ASP A 222 -20.22 21.26 31.00
N ALA A 223 -20.07 19.94 31.15
CA ALA A 223 -20.95 19.14 32.00
C ALA A 223 -20.85 19.50 33.49
N GLU A 224 -19.65 19.83 33.98
CA GLU A 224 -19.46 20.29 35.36
C GLU A 224 -20.16 21.63 35.61
N LYS A 225 -20.18 22.53 34.61
CA LYS A 225 -20.85 23.84 34.70
C LYS A 225 -22.35 23.80 34.50
N ASN A 226 -22.81 23.08 33.48
CA ASN A 226 -24.21 23.08 33.04
C ASN A 226 -25.03 21.96 33.68
N GLY A 227 -24.38 21.07 34.46
CA GLY A 227 -25.03 19.96 35.13
C GLY A 227 -25.34 18.77 34.20
N PRO A 228 -26.00 17.72 34.73
CA PRO A 228 -26.18 16.45 34.03
C PRO A 228 -27.11 16.52 32.83
N GLN A 229 -27.97 17.54 32.73
CA GLN A 229 -28.89 17.70 31.59
C GLN A 229 -28.12 17.93 30.27
N TYR A 230 -27.03 18.69 30.32
CA TYR A 230 -26.16 18.92 29.16
C TYR A 230 -25.64 17.61 28.55
N ILE A 231 -25.26 16.63 29.39
CA ILE A 231 -24.80 15.32 28.89
C ILE A 231 -25.94 14.55 28.24
N ASN A 232 -27.15 14.61 28.80
CA ASN A 232 -28.31 13.92 28.25
C ASN A 232 -28.69 14.46 26.87
N ASP A 233 -28.57 15.77 26.67
CA ASP A 233 -28.87 16.45 25.40
C ASP A 233 -27.88 16.07 24.29
N LEU A 234 -26.67 15.66 24.64
CA LEU A 234 -25.67 15.18 23.68
C LEU A 234 -25.98 13.78 23.14
N HIS A 235 -26.95 13.06 23.73
CA HIS A 235 -27.36 11.70 23.32
C HIS A 235 -26.18 10.74 23.12
N LEU A 236 -25.17 10.83 24.00
CA LEU A 236 -23.97 10.00 23.92
C LEU A 236 -24.27 8.54 24.27
N THR A 237 -23.61 7.62 23.58
CA THR A 237 -23.64 6.18 23.86
C THR A 237 -22.26 5.69 24.27
N PHE A 238 -22.20 4.58 25.01
CA PHE A 238 -20.94 3.90 25.35
C PHE A 238 -20.40 3.07 24.16
N SER A 239 -20.38 3.67 22.98
CA SER A 239 -19.84 3.08 21.76
C SER A 239 -18.94 4.09 21.06
N LEU A 240 -17.79 3.62 20.59
CA LEU A 240 -16.86 4.45 19.84
C LEU A 240 -17.01 4.15 18.35
N ALA A 241 -17.44 5.13 17.58
CA ALA A 241 -17.34 5.08 16.13
C ALA A 241 -15.89 5.39 15.75
N VAL A 242 -15.09 4.35 15.52
CA VAL A 242 -13.72 4.51 15.02
C VAL A 242 -13.82 4.93 13.56
N THR A 243 -13.63 6.22 13.30
CA THR A 243 -13.44 6.70 11.93
C THR A 243 -12.06 6.22 11.47
N GLU A 244 -11.99 5.42 10.40
CA GLU A 244 -10.71 5.10 9.77
C GLU A 244 -10.16 6.41 9.19
N LYS A 245 -9.32 7.12 9.96
CA LYS A 245 -8.37 8.06 9.37
C LYS A 245 -7.40 7.18 8.56
N GLU A 246 -7.59 7.18 7.24
CA GLU A 246 -6.78 6.45 6.24
C GLU A 246 -5.28 6.74 6.38
#